data_AF-A0A550BTL2-F1
#
_entry.id   AF-A0A550BTL2-F1
#
_cell.length_a   1.000
_cell.length_b   1.000
_cell.length_c   1.000
_cell.angle_alpha   90.00
_cell.angle_beta   90.00
_cell.angle_gamma   90.00
#
_symmetry.space_group_name_H-M   'P 1'
#
loop_
_entity.id
_entity.type
_entity.pdbx_description
1 polymer ?
#
loop_
_entity_poly.entity_id
_entity_poly.type
_entity_poly.pdbx_seq_one_letter_code
_entity_poly.pdbx_strand_id
1 'polypeptide(L)'
;MSCSTMRALIDDIPQSWFVEWREKADAALVNVVSKGLHHPATSADLSLASTHFFHVSSSNACSDVSAKAYPDILEDEDVVARGDTSSWEALQRTGFRPWSPAQLMTTRFHFELARALVALTGLDPDTTTREEMELHDPWFLSQSDSSDGQRSEAIRWPDVMNELLKKDYIKKLSVLSEEDAAHCRWEFANLALGVKEIGSSLVQCRHCATVLCGQPMYDHLRTTYAWRGDHHHAALRDEVWRLPGARRDPILPGARRDPVLEGEFCLRRYVHISGLRLSVGHGHGAGRGKRRGRNTGTLTEVYTTTFIFQDDVAEAWP
;
A
#
# COMPACT_ATOMS: atom_id res chain seq x y z
N MET A 1 21.44 15.10 -16.81
CA MET A 1 20.97 14.17 -17.87
C MET A 1 19.49 14.47 -18.09
N SER A 2 19.02 14.72 -19.31
CA SER A 2 17.59 14.98 -19.55
C SER A 2 16.79 13.66 -19.53
N CYS A 3 15.50 13.71 -19.21
CA CYS A 3 14.62 12.52 -19.23
C CYS A 3 14.59 11.82 -20.60
N SER A 4 14.78 12.57 -21.69
CA SER A 4 14.85 12.03 -23.05
C SER A 4 16.08 11.14 -23.27
N THR A 5 17.23 11.49 -22.68
CA THR A 5 18.46 10.71 -22.79
C THR A 5 18.37 9.40 -22.01
N MET A 6 17.76 9.43 -20.82
CA MET A 6 17.56 8.20 -20.04
C MET A 6 16.62 7.21 -20.72
N ARG A 7 15.52 7.68 -21.33
CA ARG A 7 14.61 6.81 -22.09
C ARG A 7 15.31 6.15 -23.27
N ALA A 8 16.05 6.93 -24.07
CA ALA A 8 16.81 6.37 -25.19
C ALA A 8 17.80 5.26 -24.76
N LEU A 9 18.49 5.47 -23.62
CA LEU A 9 19.40 4.46 -23.07
C LEU A 9 18.67 3.19 -22.61
N ILE A 10 17.46 3.31 -22.07
CA ILE A 10 16.63 2.15 -21.67
C ILE A 10 16.11 1.43 -22.91
N ASP A 11 15.67 2.17 -23.93
CA ASP A 11 15.15 1.61 -25.19
C ASP A 11 16.23 0.87 -26.00
N ASP A 12 17.50 1.25 -25.82
CA ASP A 12 18.67 0.57 -26.43
C ASP A 12 19.05 -0.75 -25.73
N ILE A 13 18.47 -1.06 -24.56
CA ILE A 13 18.72 -2.33 -23.88
C ILE A 13 18.00 -3.46 -24.64
N PRO A 14 18.72 -4.50 -25.11
CA PRO A 14 18.10 -5.59 -25.85
C PRO A 14 17.01 -6.29 -25.03
N GLN A 15 15.87 -6.61 -25.64
CA GLN A 15 14.77 -7.33 -24.98
C GLN A 15 15.23 -8.65 -24.34
N SER A 16 16.21 -9.33 -24.94
CA SER A 16 16.79 -10.55 -24.41
C SER A 16 17.44 -10.37 -23.03
N TRP A 17 17.96 -9.17 -22.73
CA TRP A 17 18.54 -8.86 -21.41
C TRP A 17 17.47 -8.91 -20.32
N PHE A 18 16.29 -8.33 -20.57
CA PHE A 18 15.18 -8.34 -19.62
C PHE A 18 14.64 -9.75 -19.39
N VAL A 19 14.54 -10.56 -20.46
CA VAL A 19 14.13 -11.97 -20.36
C VAL A 19 15.13 -12.77 -19.52
N GLU A 20 16.43 -12.67 -19.82
CA GLU A 20 17.47 -13.38 -19.07
C GLU A 20 17.52 -12.93 -17.60
N TRP A 21 17.39 -11.62 -17.35
CA TRP A 21 17.32 -11.09 -15.99
C TRP A 21 16.10 -11.63 -15.24
N ARG A 22 14.93 -11.64 -15.88
CA ARG A 22 13.67 -12.16 -15.32
C ARG A 22 13.80 -13.64 -14.95
N GLU A 23 14.33 -14.46 -15.86
CA GLU A 23 14.56 -15.89 -15.62
C GLU A 23 15.51 -16.14 -14.43
N LYS A 24 16.60 -15.37 -14.33
CA LYS A 24 17.54 -15.47 -13.19
C LYS A 24 16.88 -15.08 -11.88
N ALA A 25 16.11 -14.00 -11.87
CA ALA A 25 15.40 -13.54 -10.68
C ALA A 25 14.29 -14.53 -10.26
N ASP A 26 13.55 -15.11 -11.21
CA ASP A 26 12.54 -16.14 -10.93
C ASP A 26 13.20 -17.40 -10.34
N ALA A 27 14.29 -17.88 -10.94
CA ALA A 27 15.03 -19.04 -10.41
C ALA A 27 15.56 -18.77 -8.98
N ALA A 28 16.02 -17.55 -8.71
CA ALA A 28 16.44 -17.14 -7.37
C ALA A 28 15.27 -17.14 -6.37
N LEU A 29 14.11 -16.62 -6.74
CA LEU A 29 12.91 -16.64 -5.89
C LEU A 29 12.41 -18.07 -5.64
N VAL A 30 12.40 -18.94 -6.64
CA VAL A 30 12.08 -20.37 -6.48
C VAL A 30 13.00 -21.02 -5.45
N ASN A 31 14.29 -20.70 -5.46
CA ASN A 31 15.23 -21.20 -4.47
C ASN A 31 14.91 -20.67 -3.05
N VAL A 32 14.52 -19.39 -2.91
CA VAL A 32 14.08 -18.81 -1.63
C VAL A 32 12.86 -19.57 -1.08
N VAL A 33 11.84 -19.79 -1.92
CA VAL A 33 10.63 -20.55 -1.55
C VAL A 33 10.99 -21.99 -1.18
N SER A 34 11.75 -22.68 -2.03
CA SER A 34 12.15 -24.08 -1.79
C SER A 34 12.88 -24.26 -0.46
N LYS A 35 13.81 -23.35 -0.17
CA LYS A 35 14.57 -23.35 1.10
C LYS A 35 13.67 -23.07 2.29
N GLY A 36 12.75 -22.10 2.17
CA GLY A 36 11.85 -21.66 3.22
C GLY A 36 10.79 -22.70 3.61
N LEU A 37 10.37 -23.51 2.64
CA LEU A 37 9.34 -24.54 2.84
C LEU A 37 9.91 -25.94 3.06
N HIS A 38 11.22 -26.13 2.89
CA HIS A 38 11.90 -27.42 2.96
C HIS A 38 11.35 -28.46 1.97
N HIS A 39 10.83 -28.02 0.83
CA HIS A 39 10.42 -28.87 -0.29
C HIS A 39 10.81 -28.22 -1.61
N PRO A 40 10.99 -29.00 -2.70
CA PRO A 40 11.19 -28.43 -4.02
C PRO A 40 10.00 -27.53 -4.39
N ALA A 41 10.27 -26.31 -4.83
CA ALA A 41 9.30 -25.41 -5.44
C ALA A 41 9.60 -25.26 -6.94
N THR A 42 8.63 -24.75 -7.67
CA THR A 42 8.62 -24.52 -9.11
C THR A 42 8.27 -23.07 -9.41
N SER A 43 8.40 -22.65 -10.66
CA SER A 43 7.98 -21.30 -11.07
C SER A 43 6.48 -21.07 -10.90
N ALA A 44 5.65 -22.11 -11.00
CA ALA A 44 4.21 -22.01 -10.76
C ALA A 44 3.91 -21.59 -9.32
N ASP A 45 4.70 -22.04 -8.35
CA ASP A 45 4.51 -21.69 -6.94
C ASP A 45 4.72 -20.19 -6.67
N LEU A 46 5.48 -19.48 -7.52
CA LEU A 46 5.63 -18.02 -7.42
C LEU A 46 4.30 -17.29 -7.65
N SER A 47 3.45 -17.83 -8.52
CA SER A 47 2.15 -17.21 -8.86
C SER A 47 1.06 -17.47 -7.82
N LEU A 48 1.27 -18.39 -6.88
CA LEU A 48 0.28 -18.68 -5.85
C LEU A 48 0.05 -17.47 -4.94
N ALA A 49 -1.21 -17.18 -4.65
CA ALA A 49 -1.59 -16.13 -3.71
C ALA A 49 -1.04 -16.37 -2.29
N SER A 50 -0.71 -17.62 -1.96
CA SER A 50 -0.10 -17.99 -0.68
C SER A 50 1.41 -17.73 -0.61
N THR A 51 2.07 -17.42 -1.73
CA THR A 51 3.52 -17.22 -1.80
C THR A 51 3.89 -15.77 -1.52
N HIS A 52 4.53 -15.55 -0.38
CA HIS A 52 5.04 -14.25 0.05
C HIS A 52 6.53 -14.30 0.38
N PHE A 53 7.20 -13.19 0.14
CA PHE A 53 8.59 -12.93 0.45
C PHE A 53 8.67 -11.86 1.54
N PHE A 54 9.63 -12.05 2.45
CA PHE A 54 9.88 -11.14 3.56
C PHE A 54 11.33 -10.67 3.51
N HIS A 55 11.53 -9.39 3.79
CA HIS A 55 12.86 -8.84 3.97
C HIS A 55 13.40 -9.16 5.37
N VAL A 56 14.63 -9.64 5.44
CA VAL A 56 15.37 -9.84 6.69
C VAL A 56 16.37 -8.71 6.85
N SER A 57 15.99 -7.68 7.60
CA SER A 57 16.94 -6.64 7.99
C SER A 57 18.01 -7.24 8.91
N SER A 58 19.28 -7.03 8.59
CA SER A 58 20.42 -7.53 9.38
C SER A 58 20.54 -6.88 10.76
N SER A 59 19.87 -5.74 10.98
CA SER A 59 19.78 -5.11 12.29
C SER A 59 18.54 -5.63 13.02
N ASN A 60 18.71 -6.16 14.23
CA ASN A 60 17.69 -6.73 15.14
C ASN A 60 16.45 -5.88 15.46
N ALA A 61 16.15 -4.81 14.71
CA ALA A 61 14.89 -4.08 14.79
C ALA A 61 13.80 -4.90 14.10
N CYS A 62 13.03 -5.65 14.89
CA CYS A 62 11.87 -6.45 14.48
C CYS A 62 10.73 -5.63 13.82
N SER A 63 10.89 -4.32 13.64
CA SER A 63 9.83 -3.39 13.25
C SER A 63 9.60 -3.23 11.73
N ASP A 64 10.54 -3.67 10.90
CA ASP A 64 10.56 -3.32 9.46
C ASP A 64 10.33 -4.54 8.56
N VAL A 65 9.59 -5.55 9.02
CA VAL A 65 9.24 -6.70 8.18
C VAL A 65 8.08 -6.31 7.26
N SER A 66 8.32 -6.30 5.96
CA SER A 66 7.28 -6.18 4.94
C SER A 66 7.10 -7.50 4.18
N ALA A 67 5.86 -7.85 3.87
CA ALA A 67 5.49 -8.95 3.01
C ALA A 67 5.24 -8.43 1.59
N LYS A 68 5.79 -9.12 0.60
CA LYS A 68 5.55 -8.85 -0.82
C LYS A 68 5.28 -10.15 -1.55
N ALA A 69 4.31 -10.13 -2.46
CA ALA A 69 4.05 -11.24 -3.36
C ALA A 69 4.80 -11.01 -4.69
N TYR A 70 4.94 -12.06 -5.49
CA TYR A 70 5.34 -11.94 -6.90
C TYR A 70 4.20 -11.29 -7.70
N PRO A 71 4.43 -10.43 -8.71
CA PRO A 71 5.71 -9.92 -9.16
C PRO A 71 6.21 -8.69 -8.37
N ASP A 72 5.45 -8.09 -7.46
CA ASP A 72 5.84 -6.83 -6.77
C ASP A 72 7.21 -6.88 -6.09
N ILE A 73 7.62 -8.05 -5.58
CA ILE A 73 8.94 -8.23 -4.94
C ILE A 73 10.12 -7.88 -5.87
N LEU A 74 9.87 -7.81 -7.17
CA LEU A 74 10.86 -7.49 -8.20
C LEU A 74 11.13 -5.99 -8.31
N GLU A 75 10.14 -5.18 -7.93
CA GLU A 75 10.20 -3.72 -7.90
C GLU A 75 10.42 -3.19 -6.48
N ASP A 76 10.47 -4.09 -5.49
CA ASP A 76 10.58 -3.70 -4.09
C ASP A 76 11.91 -3.00 -3.78
N GLU A 77 11.81 -1.79 -3.26
CA GLU A 77 12.97 -0.95 -2.98
C GLU A 77 13.90 -1.59 -1.94
N ASP A 78 13.42 -2.36 -0.97
CA ASP A 78 14.33 -2.99 0.00
C ASP A 78 15.16 -4.11 -0.66
N VAL A 79 14.65 -4.73 -1.74
CA VAL A 79 15.36 -5.75 -2.53
C VAL A 79 16.34 -5.13 -3.51
N VAL A 80 15.98 -3.97 -4.06
CA VAL A 80 16.83 -3.22 -4.99
C VAL A 80 17.88 -2.41 -4.24
N ALA A 81 17.53 -1.72 -3.15
CA ALA A 81 18.33 -0.71 -2.47
C ALA A 81 19.11 -1.22 -1.24
N ARG A 82 18.78 -2.37 -0.65
CA ARG A 82 19.54 -2.97 0.47
C ARG A 82 20.31 -4.21 0.01
N GLY A 83 21.25 -4.03 -0.91
CA GLY A 83 22.13 -5.12 -1.32
C GLY A 83 23.15 -5.52 -0.23
N ASP A 84 23.79 -6.67 -0.43
CA ASP A 84 24.89 -7.16 0.41
C ASP A 84 26.11 -6.21 0.40
N THR A 85 27.14 -6.48 1.21
CA THR A 85 28.38 -5.69 1.24
C THR A 85 29.09 -5.61 -0.11
N SER A 86 28.90 -6.57 -1.02
CA SER A 86 29.47 -6.56 -2.37
C SER A 86 28.73 -5.61 -3.32
N SER A 87 27.44 -5.36 -3.08
CA SER A 87 26.64 -4.36 -3.80
C SER A 87 27.08 -2.92 -3.54
N TRP A 88 27.87 -2.67 -2.49
CA TRP A 88 28.35 -1.34 -2.15
C TRP A 88 29.27 -0.77 -3.23
N GLU A 89 30.13 -1.60 -3.83
CA GLU A 89 30.99 -1.15 -4.93
C GLU A 89 30.15 -0.78 -6.17
N ALA A 90 29.16 -1.61 -6.51
CA ALA A 90 28.25 -1.35 -7.62
C ALA A 90 27.46 -0.04 -7.40
N LEU A 91 26.98 0.19 -6.17
CA LEU A 91 26.31 1.43 -5.79
C LEU A 91 27.24 2.64 -5.93
N GLN A 92 28.47 2.56 -5.42
CA GLN A 92 29.42 3.69 -5.53
C GLN A 92 29.75 4.03 -6.97
N ARG A 93 29.84 3.03 -7.86
CA ARG A 93 30.24 3.22 -9.25
C ARG A 93 29.08 3.64 -10.16
N THR A 94 27.90 3.09 -9.94
CA THR A 94 26.76 3.26 -10.86
C THR A 94 25.66 4.14 -10.30
N GLY A 95 25.63 4.35 -8.98
CA GLY A 95 24.49 4.96 -8.29
C GLY A 95 23.30 4.01 -8.10
N PHE A 96 23.40 2.78 -8.61
CA PHE A 96 22.34 1.77 -8.54
C PHE A 96 22.84 0.51 -7.84
N ARG A 97 21.93 -0.18 -7.15
CA ARG A 97 22.22 -1.49 -6.59
C ARG A 97 21.55 -2.59 -7.43
N PRO A 98 22.27 -3.69 -7.69
CA PRO A 98 21.67 -4.82 -8.38
C PRO A 98 20.64 -5.50 -7.48
N TRP A 99 19.53 -5.94 -8.09
CA TRP A 99 18.54 -6.79 -7.43
C TRP A 99 19.21 -8.02 -6.82
N SER A 100 18.91 -8.33 -5.56
CA SER A 100 19.51 -9.47 -4.86
C SER A 100 18.50 -10.21 -3.98
N PRO A 101 18.42 -11.55 -4.08
CA PRO A 101 17.54 -12.36 -3.23
C PRO A 101 18.14 -12.61 -1.84
N ALA A 102 19.36 -12.15 -1.55
CA ALA A 102 20.13 -12.57 -0.39
C ALA A 102 19.46 -12.22 0.95
N GLN A 103 18.64 -11.18 0.97
CA GLN A 103 17.89 -10.73 2.17
C GLN A 103 16.43 -11.15 2.13
N LEU A 104 16.04 -11.98 1.16
CA LEU A 104 14.70 -12.53 1.08
C LEU A 104 14.61 -13.84 1.85
N MET A 105 13.51 -13.99 2.56
CA MET A 105 13.12 -15.25 3.15
C MET A 105 11.66 -15.54 2.88
N THR A 106 11.34 -16.83 2.91
CA THR A 106 9.99 -17.35 3.06
C THR A 106 10.07 -18.33 4.23
N THR A 107 9.04 -18.40 5.08
CA THR A 107 8.96 -19.43 6.12
C THR A 107 7.70 -20.23 5.93
N ARG A 108 7.74 -21.50 6.35
CA ARG A 108 6.56 -22.34 6.42
C ARG A 108 5.43 -21.69 7.23
N PHE A 109 5.73 -21.03 8.35
CA PHE A 109 4.73 -20.35 9.16
C PHE A 109 3.96 -19.27 8.36
N HIS A 110 4.68 -18.38 7.68
CA HIS A 110 4.03 -17.31 6.91
C HIS A 110 3.30 -17.85 5.67
N PHE A 111 3.81 -18.93 5.07
CA PHE A 111 3.13 -19.60 3.96
C PHE A 111 1.79 -20.20 4.42
N GLU A 112 1.75 -20.93 5.53
CA GLU A 112 0.51 -21.46 6.10
C GLU A 112 -0.48 -20.35 6.50
N LEU A 113 0.03 -19.22 7.00
CA LEU A 113 -0.79 -18.04 7.29
C LEU A 113 -1.44 -17.47 6.01
N ALA A 114 -0.65 -17.30 4.95
CA ALA A 114 -1.17 -16.83 3.67
C ALA A 114 -2.17 -17.81 3.04
N ARG A 115 -1.92 -19.13 3.14
CA ARG A 115 -2.89 -20.17 2.76
C ARG A 115 -4.20 -20.04 3.53
N ALA A 116 -4.14 -19.83 4.83
CA ALA A 116 -5.34 -19.64 5.65
C ALA A 116 -6.13 -18.39 5.22
N LEU A 117 -5.45 -17.31 4.84
CA LEU A 117 -6.11 -16.10 4.34
C LEU A 117 -6.80 -16.32 2.99
N VAL A 118 -6.19 -17.05 2.07
CA VAL A 118 -6.84 -17.44 0.80
C VAL A 118 -8.06 -18.33 1.10
N ALA A 119 -7.91 -19.33 1.96
CA ALA A 119 -9.02 -20.21 2.35
C ALA A 119 -10.18 -19.45 3.03
N LEU A 120 -9.90 -18.39 3.78
CA LEU A 120 -10.92 -17.52 4.41
C LEU A 120 -11.82 -16.84 3.37
N THR A 121 -11.33 -16.62 2.14
CA THR A 121 -12.11 -16.06 1.03
C THR A 121 -12.96 -17.11 0.30
N GLY A 122 -12.85 -18.38 0.70
CA GLY A 122 -13.56 -19.50 0.05
C GLY A 122 -12.85 -20.05 -1.19
N LEU A 123 -11.62 -19.61 -1.46
CA LEU A 123 -10.79 -20.07 -2.57
C LEU A 123 -9.80 -21.16 -2.11
N ASP A 124 -9.28 -21.93 -3.06
CA ASP A 124 -8.35 -23.03 -2.78
C ASP A 124 -6.90 -22.53 -2.67
N PRO A 125 -6.26 -22.57 -1.48
CA PRO A 125 -4.93 -22.01 -1.27
C PRO A 125 -3.80 -22.71 -2.03
N ASP A 126 -4.03 -23.93 -2.54
CA ASP A 126 -3.05 -24.71 -3.31
C ASP A 126 -3.02 -24.37 -4.79
N THR A 127 -4.08 -23.75 -5.31
CA THR A 127 -4.25 -23.50 -6.75
C THR A 127 -4.53 -22.05 -7.08
N THR A 128 -5.06 -21.29 -6.12
CA THR A 128 -5.43 -19.89 -6.34
C THR A 128 -4.17 -19.05 -6.53
N THR A 129 -4.12 -18.42 -7.70
CA THR A 129 -3.08 -17.49 -8.09
C THR A 129 -3.32 -16.10 -7.49
N ARG A 130 -2.27 -15.29 -7.46
CA ARG A 130 -2.36 -13.90 -7.05
C ARG A 130 -3.32 -13.12 -7.95
N GLU A 131 -3.24 -13.31 -9.27
CA GLU A 131 -4.07 -12.61 -10.24
C GLU A 131 -5.57 -12.91 -10.00
N GLU A 132 -5.91 -14.15 -9.64
CA GLU A 132 -7.28 -14.52 -9.25
C GLU A 132 -7.72 -13.81 -7.96
N MET A 133 -6.83 -13.69 -6.95
CA MET A 133 -7.12 -12.93 -5.74
C MET A 133 -7.25 -11.42 -5.99
N GLU A 134 -6.46 -10.86 -6.88
CA GLU A 134 -6.58 -9.46 -7.30
C GLU A 134 -7.89 -9.20 -8.03
N LEU A 135 -8.32 -10.12 -8.89
CA LEU A 135 -9.61 -10.05 -9.57
C LEU A 135 -10.77 -10.20 -8.57
N HIS A 136 -10.61 -11.06 -7.57
CA HIS A 136 -11.60 -11.24 -6.51
C HIS A 136 -11.67 -10.03 -5.56
N ASP A 137 -10.56 -9.30 -5.39
CA ASP A 137 -10.35 -8.15 -4.49
C ASP A 137 -11.04 -8.33 -3.12
N PRO A 138 -10.69 -9.37 -2.33
CA PRO A 138 -11.31 -9.57 -1.03
C PRO A 138 -10.80 -8.54 -0.02
N TRP A 139 -11.72 -8.07 0.82
CA TRP A 139 -11.43 -7.18 1.94
C TRP A 139 -11.60 -7.92 3.26
N PHE A 140 -10.69 -7.67 4.19
CA PHE A 140 -10.67 -8.29 5.51
C PHE A 140 -11.04 -7.29 6.57
N LEU A 141 -11.89 -7.70 7.51
CA LEU A 141 -12.15 -6.99 8.74
C LEU A 141 -11.28 -7.54 9.85
N SER A 142 -10.46 -6.67 10.42
CA SER A 142 -9.61 -6.96 11.56
C SER A 142 -10.23 -6.40 12.84
N GLN A 143 -10.55 -7.30 13.77
CA GLN A 143 -11.15 -6.97 15.06
C GLN A 143 -10.15 -7.26 16.17
N SER A 144 -9.98 -6.31 17.08
CA SER A 144 -9.26 -6.50 18.33
C SER A 144 -10.10 -7.32 19.30
N ASP A 145 -9.49 -8.29 19.96
CA ASP A 145 -10.16 -9.06 21.02
C ASP A 145 -10.31 -8.25 22.32
N SER A 146 -9.63 -7.11 22.45
CA SER A 146 -9.73 -6.27 23.63
C SER A 146 -11.08 -5.55 23.70
N SER A 147 -11.70 -5.60 24.88
CA SER A 147 -12.91 -4.84 25.22
C SER A 147 -12.70 -3.32 25.22
N ASP A 148 -11.46 -2.85 25.02
CA ASP A 148 -11.03 -1.48 25.25
C ASP A 148 -11.39 -0.52 24.10
N GLY A 149 -12.46 -0.82 23.36
CA GLY A 149 -12.95 0.04 22.29
C GLY A 149 -11.98 0.20 21.12
N GLN A 150 -11.07 -0.76 20.93
CA GLN A 150 -10.19 -0.76 19.78
C GLN A 150 -11.02 -0.87 18.49
N ARG A 151 -10.60 -0.08 17.50
CA ARG A 151 -11.33 0.13 16.25
C ARG A 151 -11.18 -1.09 15.36
N SER A 152 -12.28 -1.50 14.73
CA SER A 152 -12.23 -2.46 13.64
C SER A 152 -11.62 -1.79 12.41
N GLU A 153 -10.72 -2.49 11.73
CA GLU A 153 -10.00 -1.99 10.55
C GLU A 153 -10.36 -2.84 9.34
N ALA A 154 -10.77 -2.19 8.25
CA ALA A 154 -10.89 -2.86 6.95
C ALA A 154 -9.53 -2.81 6.24
N ILE A 155 -9.07 -3.96 5.75
CA ILE A 155 -7.75 -4.16 5.18
C ILE A 155 -7.90 -4.82 3.82
N ARG A 156 -7.20 -4.31 2.81
CA ARG A 156 -7.16 -4.93 1.49
C ARG A 156 -6.32 -6.19 1.52
N TRP A 157 -6.66 -7.17 0.68
CA TRP A 157 -5.89 -8.40 0.53
C TRP A 157 -4.37 -8.19 0.42
N PRO A 158 -3.83 -7.33 -0.47
CA PRO A 158 -2.38 -7.17 -0.61
C PRO A 158 -1.70 -6.64 0.67
N ASP A 159 -2.46 -5.97 1.53
CA ASP A 159 -1.96 -5.34 2.76
C ASP A 159 -2.12 -6.24 3.99
N VAL A 160 -2.97 -7.29 3.93
CA VAL A 160 -3.34 -8.06 5.12
C VAL A 160 -2.15 -8.75 5.76
N MET A 161 -1.23 -9.30 4.96
CA MET A 161 -0.01 -9.93 5.47
C MET A 161 0.89 -8.92 6.17
N ASN A 162 1.07 -7.72 5.58
CA ASN A 162 1.84 -6.65 6.20
C ASN A 162 1.24 -6.22 7.55
N GLU A 163 -0.09 -6.16 7.63
CA GLU A 163 -0.78 -5.80 8.87
C GLU A 163 -0.68 -6.85 9.96
N LEU A 164 -0.63 -8.14 9.58
CA LEU A 164 -0.41 -9.24 10.52
C LEU A 164 1.00 -9.24 11.10
N LEU A 165 2.01 -8.86 10.31
CA LEU A 165 3.42 -8.86 10.75
C LEU A 165 3.75 -7.69 11.68
N LYS A 166 3.09 -6.55 11.50
CA LYS A 166 3.33 -5.35 12.34
C LYS A 166 2.76 -5.48 13.75
N LYS A 167 1.84 -6.41 13.99
CA LYS A 167 1.05 -6.48 15.21
C LYS A 167 1.47 -7.71 16.00
N ASP A 168 1.89 -7.50 17.24
CA ASP A 168 2.36 -8.57 18.15
C ASP A 168 1.27 -9.60 18.51
N TYR A 169 0.01 -9.34 18.14
CA TYR A 169 -1.12 -10.22 18.41
C TYR A 169 -1.94 -10.46 17.15
N ILE A 170 -2.38 -11.72 17.01
CA ILE A 170 -3.28 -12.16 15.96
C ILE A 170 -4.65 -11.55 16.25
N LYS A 171 -5.02 -10.50 15.49
CA LYS A 171 -6.38 -9.96 15.48
C LYS A 171 -7.34 -11.01 14.90
N LYS A 172 -8.57 -11.03 15.38
CA LYS A 172 -9.62 -11.82 14.73
C LYS A 172 -9.86 -11.26 13.34
N LEU A 173 -9.55 -12.04 12.32
CA LEU A 173 -9.78 -11.70 10.92
C LEU A 173 -11.03 -12.39 10.40
N SER A 174 -11.79 -11.68 9.59
CA SER A 174 -12.93 -12.20 8.85
C SER A 174 -13.01 -11.51 7.49
N VAL A 175 -13.48 -12.22 6.47
CA VAL A 175 -13.73 -11.62 5.16
C VAL A 175 -15.01 -10.78 5.23
N LEU A 176 -14.95 -9.57 4.69
CA LEU A 176 -16.13 -8.69 4.60
C LEU A 176 -17.15 -9.27 3.62
N SER A 177 -18.43 -8.95 3.86
CA SER A 177 -19.45 -9.19 2.84
C SER A 177 -19.14 -8.36 1.59
N GLU A 178 -19.60 -8.80 0.42
CA GLU A 178 -19.39 -8.04 -0.81
C GLU A 178 -20.00 -6.63 -0.75
N GLU A 179 -21.12 -6.46 -0.04
CA GLU A 179 -21.73 -5.14 0.20
C GLU A 179 -20.81 -4.22 1.01
N ASP A 180 -20.26 -4.72 2.12
CA ASP A 180 -19.33 -3.96 2.96
C ASP A 180 -18.00 -3.70 2.24
N ALA A 181 -17.48 -4.69 1.51
CA ALA A 181 -16.27 -4.57 0.71
C ALA A 181 -16.45 -3.51 -0.39
N ALA A 182 -17.59 -3.50 -1.09
CA ALA A 182 -17.91 -2.48 -2.08
C ALA A 182 -17.99 -1.07 -1.47
N HIS A 183 -18.55 -0.94 -0.26
CA HIS A 183 -18.53 0.32 0.48
C HIS A 183 -17.09 0.75 0.83
N CYS A 184 -16.25 -0.18 1.29
CA CYS A 184 -14.83 0.09 1.59
C CYS A 184 -14.06 0.52 0.34
N ARG A 185 -14.27 -0.14 -0.80
CA ARG A 185 -13.69 0.25 -2.09
C ARG A 185 -14.08 1.68 -2.47
N TRP A 186 -15.35 2.02 -2.34
CA TRP A 186 -15.85 3.37 -2.64
C TRP A 186 -15.23 4.43 -1.73
N GLU A 187 -15.19 4.18 -0.41
CA GLU A 187 -14.54 5.05 0.57
C GLU A 187 -13.03 5.22 0.30
N PHE A 188 -12.33 4.13 -0.01
CA PHE A 188 -10.91 4.15 -0.32
C PHE A 188 -10.61 4.92 -1.60
N ALA A 189 -11.39 4.72 -2.65
CA ALA A 189 -11.29 5.51 -3.89
C ALA A 189 -11.49 7.01 -3.60
N ASN A 190 -12.50 7.37 -2.80
CA ASN A 190 -12.72 8.76 -2.40
C ASN A 190 -11.57 9.32 -1.55
N LEU A 191 -10.96 8.52 -0.69
CA LEU A 191 -9.79 8.95 0.08
C LEU A 191 -8.57 9.19 -0.81
N ALA A 192 -8.27 8.27 -1.74
CA ALA A 192 -7.15 8.39 -2.67
C ALA A 192 -7.26 9.64 -3.56
N LEU A 193 -8.49 10.01 -3.93
CA LEU A 193 -8.76 11.21 -4.71
C LEU A 193 -8.77 12.50 -3.85
N GLY A 194 -8.48 12.38 -2.54
CA GLY A 194 -8.45 13.51 -1.61
C GLY A 194 -9.82 14.09 -1.30
N VAL A 195 -10.93 13.39 -1.59
CA VAL A 195 -12.31 13.90 -1.41
C VAL A 195 -12.57 14.39 0.01
N LYS A 196 -12.14 13.58 0.98
CA LYS A 196 -12.33 13.89 2.41
C LYS A 196 -11.39 14.98 2.91
N GLU A 197 -10.22 15.13 2.32
CA GLU A 197 -9.21 16.11 2.76
C GLU A 197 -9.34 17.47 2.08
N ILE A 198 -9.90 17.50 0.86
CA ILE A 198 -10.21 18.76 0.20
C ILE A 198 -11.23 19.53 1.04
N GLY A 199 -12.08 18.87 1.84
CA GLY A 199 -13.07 19.58 2.67
C GLY A 199 -13.89 20.56 1.83
N SER A 200 -14.22 21.73 2.39
CA SER A 200 -14.80 22.86 1.65
C SER A 200 -13.78 23.62 0.77
N SER A 201 -12.55 23.13 0.65
CA SER A 201 -11.50 23.80 -0.14
C SER A 201 -11.87 23.77 -1.61
N LEU A 202 -11.78 24.96 -2.21
CA LEU A 202 -12.09 25.19 -3.60
C LEU A 202 -10.89 24.77 -4.47
N VAL A 203 -11.13 23.90 -5.44
CA VAL A 203 -10.17 23.39 -6.41
C VAL A 203 -10.56 23.91 -7.79
N GLN A 204 -9.61 24.50 -8.51
CA GLN A 204 -9.84 24.97 -9.88
C GLN A 204 -9.45 23.87 -10.88
N CYS A 205 -10.40 23.47 -11.73
CA CYS A 205 -10.12 22.56 -12.85
C CYS A 205 -9.19 23.26 -13.85
N ARG A 206 -8.04 22.64 -14.19
CA ARG A 206 -7.08 23.23 -15.13
C ARG A 206 -7.58 23.33 -16.58
N HIS A 207 -8.53 22.49 -16.99
CA HIS A 207 -8.99 22.43 -18.37
C HIS A 207 -10.06 23.48 -18.69
N CYS A 208 -10.94 23.79 -17.73
CA CYS A 208 -12.07 24.71 -17.94
C CYS A 208 -12.09 25.90 -16.97
N ALA A 209 -11.11 25.99 -16.07
CA ALA A 209 -11.01 27.01 -15.03
C ALA A 209 -12.17 27.06 -14.01
N THR A 210 -13.10 26.08 -14.02
CA THR A 210 -14.21 26.01 -13.07
C THR A 210 -13.69 25.70 -11.68
N VAL A 211 -14.12 26.49 -10.69
CA VAL A 211 -13.77 26.33 -9.27
C VAL A 211 -14.85 25.50 -8.59
N LEU A 212 -14.46 24.36 -8.00
CA LEU A 212 -15.36 23.33 -7.47
C LEU A 212 -14.82 22.86 -6.12
N CYS A 213 -15.68 22.34 -5.25
CA CYS A 213 -15.26 21.67 -4.01
C CYS A 213 -16.03 20.37 -3.84
N GLY A 214 -15.45 19.40 -3.11
CA GLY A 214 -16.11 18.14 -2.77
C GLY A 214 -16.76 17.42 -3.96
N GLN A 215 -18.04 17.04 -3.83
CA GLN A 215 -18.81 16.26 -4.80
C GLN A 215 -18.98 16.92 -6.19
N PRO A 216 -19.31 18.23 -6.31
CA PRO A 216 -19.34 18.94 -7.59
C PRO A 216 -18.07 18.82 -8.45
N MET A 217 -16.90 18.68 -7.81
CA MET A 217 -15.64 18.44 -8.52
C MET A 217 -15.67 17.11 -9.30
N TYR A 218 -16.19 16.05 -8.69
CA TYR A 218 -16.29 14.72 -9.32
C TYR A 218 -17.35 14.68 -10.40
N ASP A 219 -18.51 15.26 -10.12
CA ASP A 219 -19.56 15.34 -11.12
C ASP A 219 -19.06 16.12 -12.34
N HIS A 220 -18.29 17.19 -12.14
CA HIS A 220 -17.64 17.89 -13.23
C HIS A 220 -16.65 17.00 -14.00
N LEU A 221 -15.75 16.28 -13.33
CA LEU A 221 -14.80 15.39 -14.02
C LEU A 221 -15.50 14.28 -14.81
N ARG A 222 -16.49 13.65 -14.19
CA ARG A 222 -17.25 12.54 -14.76
C ARG A 222 -18.10 12.98 -15.94
N THR A 223 -18.81 14.11 -15.81
CA THR A 223 -19.73 14.59 -16.86
C THR A 223 -19.02 15.34 -17.98
N THR A 224 -17.95 16.10 -17.68
CA THR A 224 -17.27 16.96 -18.66
C THR A 224 -16.18 16.21 -19.42
N TYR A 225 -15.43 15.34 -18.74
CA TYR A 225 -14.30 14.62 -19.35
C TYR A 225 -14.53 13.12 -19.47
N ALA A 226 -15.78 12.65 -19.30
CA ALA A 226 -16.15 11.24 -19.35
C ALA A 226 -15.28 10.34 -18.46
N TRP A 227 -14.80 10.89 -17.33
CA TRP A 227 -13.92 10.16 -16.41
C TRP A 227 -14.65 8.94 -15.84
N ARG A 228 -14.16 7.74 -16.19
CA ARG A 228 -14.57 6.46 -15.61
C ARG A 228 -13.48 6.07 -14.63
N GLY A 229 -13.80 6.11 -13.34
CA GLY A 229 -12.84 6.15 -12.22
C GLY A 229 -11.96 4.92 -12.01
N ASP A 230 -11.75 4.09 -13.03
CA ASP A 230 -11.38 2.69 -12.79
C ASP A 230 -9.89 2.41 -13.02
N HIS A 231 -9.12 3.21 -13.78
CA HIS A 231 -7.74 2.76 -14.14
C HIS A 231 -6.59 3.80 -14.19
N HIS A 232 -6.78 5.09 -13.88
CA HIS A 232 -5.70 6.09 -14.00
C HIS A 232 -5.58 6.99 -12.76
N HIS A 233 -5.03 6.46 -11.66
CA HIS A 233 -5.09 7.12 -10.34
C HIS A 233 -3.87 8.00 -9.99
N ALA A 234 -2.66 7.68 -10.45
CA ALA A 234 -1.47 8.44 -10.06
C ALA A 234 -1.14 9.63 -10.99
N ALA A 235 -1.25 9.46 -12.30
CA ALA A 235 -0.81 10.46 -13.28
C ALA A 235 -1.68 11.74 -13.32
N LEU A 236 -2.97 11.63 -13.02
CA LEU A 236 -3.91 12.75 -13.14
C LEU A 236 -3.87 13.74 -11.98
N ARG A 237 -3.34 13.35 -10.82
CA ARG A 237 -3.29 14.23 -9.64
C ARG A 237 -2.45 15.49 -9.91
N ASP A 238 -1.34 15.34 -10.65
CA ASP A 238 -0.44 16.42 -11.03
C ASP A 238 -0.85 17.13 -12.33
N GLU A 239 -1.54 16.42 -13.24
CA GLU A 239 -1.93 16.94 -14.54
C GLU A 239 -3.17 17.85 -14.44
N VAL A 240 -4.15 17.49 -13.61
CA VAL A 240 -5.48 18.14 -13.58
C VAL A 240 -5.59 19.25 -12.53
N TRP A 241 -4.81 19.20 -11.44
CA TRP A 241 -5.02 20.08 -10.29
C TRP A 241 -3.86 21.06 -10.06
N ARG A 242 -4.17 22.36 -9.89
CA ARG A 242 -3.26 23.28 -9.18
C ARG A 242 -3.65 23.28 -7.72
N LEU A 243 -2.92 22.54 -6.89
CA LEU A 243 -3.04 22.71 -5.45
C LEU A 243 -2.42 24.06 -5.04
N PRO A 244 -3.08 24.88 -4.21
CA PRO A 244 -2.47 26.10 -3.65
C PRO A 244 -1.31 25.68 -2.74
N GLY A 245 -0.08 25.91 -3.18
CA GLY A 245 1.15 25.52 -2.48
C GLY A 245 2.31 25.17 -3.43
N ALA A 246 2.00 24.72 -4.64
CA ALA A 246 2.99 24.46 -5.69
C ALA A 246 3.27 25.74 -6.51
N ARG A 247 3.85 26.78 -5.90
CA ARG A 247 4.43 27.87 -6.69
C ARG A 247 5.84 27.50 -7.12
N ARG A 248 5.99 27.17 -8.41
CA ARG A 248 7.23 27.42 -9.16
C ARG A 248 7.10 28.83 -9.76
N ASP A 249 7.47 29.85 -8.99
CA ASP A 249 7.74 31.15 -9.60
C ASP A 249 9.09 31.09 -10.34
N PRO A 250 9.23 31.72 -11.52
CA PRO A 250 10.49 31.74 -12.25
C PRO A 250 11.57 32.48 -11.45
N ILE A 251 12.65 31.77 -11.15
CA ILE A 251 13.80 32.22 -10.37
C ILE A 251 14.51 33.37 -11.11
N LEU A 252 14.62 34.53 -10.44
CA LEU A 252 15.57 35.58 -10.79
C LEU A 252 17.01 35.08 -10.59
N PRO A 253 17.97 35.42 -11.47
CA PRO A 253 19.34 34.94 -11.35
C PRO A 253 20.04 35.62 -10.16
N GLY A 254 20.29 34.86 -9.08
CA GLY A 254 21.13 35.34 -7.98
C GLY A 254 20.90 34.72 -6.58
N ALA A 255 19.81 33.99 -6.33
CA ALA A 255 19.56 33.43 -5.01
C ALA A 255 20.34 32.12 -4.78
N ARG A 256 21.13 32.05 -3.69
CA ARG A 256 21.81 30.83 -3.22
C ARG A 256 20.76 29.77 -2.83
N ARG A 257 21.01 28.53 -3.22
CA ARG A 257 20.16 27.36 -2.92
C ARG A 257 20.50 26.77 -1.56
N ASP A 258 19.47 26.53 -0.74
CA ASP A 258 19.48 25.42 0.20
C ASP A 258 18.79 24.20 -0.43
N PRO A 259 19.20 22.96 -0.10
CA PRO A 259 18.69 21.76 -0.74
C PRO A 259 17.28 21.44 -0.24
N VAL A 260 16.30 21.50 -1.13
CA VAL A 260 14.96 20.92 -0.93
C VAL A 260 15.04 19.45 -1.31
N LEU A 261 14.77 18.57 -0.36
CA LEU A 261 14.60 17.13 -0.58
C LEU A 261 13.24 16.88 -1.26
N GLU A 262 13.26 16.26 -2.44
CA GLU A 262 12.07 15.69 -3.07
C GLU A 262 11.69 14.40 -2.31
N GLY A 263 10.47 14.32 -1.80
CA GLY A 263 9.93 13.14 -1.14
C GLY A 263 8.82 12.52 -1.98
N GLU A 264 8.95 11.24 -2.30
CA GLU A 264 7.82 10.42 -2.76
C GLU A 264 6.92 10.08 -1.57
N PHE A 265 5.61 10.28 -1.73
CA PHE A 265 4.63 10.02 -0.68
C PHE A 265 4.06 8.62 -0.82
N CYS A 266 4.49 7.69 0.03
CA CYS A 266 3.84 6.39 0.18
C CYS A 266 2.72 6.50 1.24
N LEU A 267 1.48 6.70 0.79
CA LEU A 267 0.32 6.80 1.68
C LEU A 267 -0.14 5.39 2.13
N ARG A 268 0.36 4.93 3.28
CA ARG A 268 -0.31 3.88 4.07
C ARG A 268 -1.37 4.54 4.95
N ARG A 269 -2.66 4.36 4.64
CA ARG A 269 -3.73 4.93 5.49
C ARG A 269 -4.88 3.96 5.72
N TYR A 270 -5.28 3.87 6.98
CA TYR A 270 -6.37 3.03 7.45
C TYR A 270 -7.72 3.70 7.19
N VAL A 271 -8.67 2.97 6.61
CA VAL A 271 -10.05 3.43 6.50
C VAL A 271 -10.76 3.15 7.82
N HIS A 272 -11.14 4.21 8.52
CA HIS A 272 -12.02 4.09 9.67
C HIS A 272 -13.48 4.07 9.21
N ILE A 273 -14.20 3.00 9.56
CA ILE A 273 -15.61 2.90 9.22
C ILE A 273 -16.46 3.19 10.46
N SER A 274 -16.92 4.44 10.54
CA SER A 274 -17.91 4.84 11.55
C SER A 274 -19.30 4.39 11.11
N GLY A 275 -19.99 3.58 11.92
CA GLY A 275 -21.41 3.28 11.72
C GLY A 275 -21.74 2.03 10.90
N LEU A 276 -20.77 1.15 10.63
CA LEU A 276 -21.08 -0.16 10.06
C LEU A 276 -21.92 -0.95 11.08
N ARG A 277 -23.21 -1.17 10.76
CA ARG A 277 -24.07 -2.04 11.57
C ARG A 277 -23.77 -3.48 11.20
N LEU A 278 -22.76 -4.06 11.83
CA LEU A 278 -22.48 -5.48 11.73
C LEU A 278 -23.63 -6.27 12.39
N SER A 279 -24.55 -6.78 11.57
CA SER A 279 -25.43 -7.86 12.00
C SER A 279 -24.63 -9.13 12.07
N VAL A 280 -24.06 -9.44 13.24
CA VAL A 280 -23.45 -10.74 13.50
C VAL A 280 -24.57 -11.78 13.46
N GLY A 281 -24.70 -12.49 12.35
CA GLY A 281 -25.58 -13.63 12.20
C GLY A 281 -25.20 -14.69 13.23
N HIS A 282 -25.86 -14.67 14.39
CA HIS A 282 -25.74 -15.75 15.35
C HIS A 282 -26.42 -16.96 14.73
N GLY A 283 -25.62 -17.91 14.24
CA GLY A 283 -26.07 -19.25 13.91
C GLY A 283 -26.91 -19.79 15.07
N HIS A 284 -28.12 -20.24 14.74
CA HIS A 284 -29.13 -20.68 15.70
C HIS A 284 -28.66 -21.87 16.54
N GLY A 285 -27.98 -21.57 17.65
CA GLY A 285 -27.89 -22.45 18.81
C GLY A 285 -29.15 -22.28 19.66
N ALA A 286 -30.00 -23.30 19.70
CA ALA A 286 -31.19 -23.32 20.54
C ALA A 286 -30.78 -23.27 22.02
N GLY A 287 -30.89 -22.09 22.65
CA GLY A 287 -30.60 -21.91 24.07
C GLY A 287 -31.19 -20.61 24.60
N ARG A 288 -32.16 -20.72 25.50
CA ARG A 288 -32.97 -19.63 26.07
C ARG A 288 -32.13 -18.62 26.87
N GLY A 289 -32.39 -17.32 26.67
CA GLY A 289 -32.02 -16.26 27.62
C GLY A 289 -31.90 -14.86 27.02
N LYS A 290 -33.02 -14.18 26.74
CA LYS A 290 -33.04 -12.79 26.22
C LYS A 290 -32.78 -11.76 27.35
N ARG A 291 -31.68 -11.01 27.27
CA ARG A 291 -31.59 -9.62 27.75
C ARG A 291 -31.18 -8.73 26.58
N ARG A 292 -32.09 -7.84 26.15
CA ARG A 292 -31.79 -6.78 25.17
C ARG A 292 -31.24 -5.57 25.92
N GLY A 293 -29.93 -5.34 25.84
CA GLY A 293 -29.33 -4.03 26.09
C GLY A 293 -29.26 -3.25 24.78
N ARG A 294 -29.86 -2.05 24.73
CA ARG A 294 -29.57 -1.07 23.68
C ARG A 294 -28.31 -0.32 24.10
N ASN A 295 -27.19 -0.55 23.41
CA ASN A 295 -26.05 0.36 23.47
C ASN A 295 -26.22 1.41 22.38
N THR A 296 -26.60 2.61 22.79
CA THR A 296 -26.44 3.84 22.00
C THR A 296 -25.31 4.63 22.65
N GLY A 297 -24.07 4.28 22.30
CA GLY A 297 -22.90 5.08 22.67
C GLY A 297 -22.67 6.14 21.60
N THR A 298 -22.85 7.40 21.96
CA THR A 298 -22.36 8.55 21.18
C THR A 298 -20.90 8.74 21.55
N LEU A 299 -19.99 8.74 20.57
CA LEU A 299 -18.56 8.95 20.79
C LEU A 299 -18.16 10.32 20.23
N THR A 300 -17.73 11.18 21.14
CA THR A 300 -17.18 12.52 20.86
C THR A 300 -15.78 12.36 20.27
N GLU A 301 -15.52 12.99 19.13
CA GLU A 301 -14.19 13.04 18.51
C GLU A 301 -13.25 13.96 19.30
N VAL A 302 -12.07 13.45 19.66
CA VAL A 302 -10.92 14.26 20.07
C VAL A 302 -9.90 14.13 18.94
N TYR A 303 -9.63 15.25 18.26
CA TYR A 303 -8.53 15.35 17.31
C TYR A 303 -7.30 15.87 18.06
N THR A 304 -6.27 15.04 18.18
CA THR A 304 -4.94 15.52 18.55
C THR A 304 -4.07 15.48 17.29
N THR A 305 -3.91 16.63 16.66
CA THR A 305 -2.89 16.87 15.63
C THR A 305 -1.67 17.44 16.32
N THR A 306 -0.60 16.65 16.44
CA THR A 306 0.69 17.14 16.92
C THR A 306 1.40 17.84 15.77
N PHE A 307 1.56 19.17 15.88
CA PHE A 307 2.42 19.96 15.02
C PHE A 307 3.82 20.01 15.62
N ILE A 308 4.85 19.74 14.83
CA ILE A 308 6.23 20.05 15.19
C ILE A 308 6.54 21.40 14.54
N PHE A 309 6.73 22.43 15.37
CA PHE A 309 7.30 23.70 14.95
C PHE A 309 8.83 23.57 14.94
N GLN A 310 9.47 24.11 13.90
CA GLN A 310 10.90 24.34 13.90
C GLN A 310 11.12 25.80 14.32
N ASP A 311 11.81 25.99 15.45
CA ASP A 311 12.13 27.30 16.03
C ASP A 311 13.04 28.10 15.09
N ASP A 312 12.70 29.38 14.92
CA ASP A 312 13.57 30.39 14.32
C ASP A 312 14.80 30.60 15.21
N VAL A 313 15.99 30.42 14.64
CA VAL A 313 17.25 30.87 15.27
C VAL A 313 17.28 32.39 15.20
N ALA A 314 17.09 33.02 16.36
CA ALA A 314 17.30 34.45 16.55
C ALA A 314 18.75 34.84 16.21
N GLU A 315 18.88 35.85 15.36
CA GLU A 315 20.11 36.59 15.13
C GLU A 315 20.65 37.17 16.45
N ALA A 316 21.93 36.93 16.73
CA ALA A 316 22.70 37.70 17.69
C ALA A 316 24.08 37.99 17.10
N TRP A 317 24.26 39.20 16.60
CA TRP A 317 25.54 39.92 16.49
C TRP A 317 25.28 41.36 16.94
N PRO A 318 26.21 41.97 17.68
CA PRO A 318 27.51 42.38 17.15
C PRO A 318 28.71 41.59 17.67
#